data_AF-A0A3A8ZMN5-F1
#
_entry.id   AF-A0A3A8ZMN5-F1
#
_cell.length_a   1.000
_cell.length_b   1.000
_cell.length_c   1.000
_cell.angle_alpha   90.00
_cell.angle_beta   90.00
_cell.angle_gamma   90.00
#
_symmetry.space_group_name_H-M   'P 1'
#
loop_
_entity.id
_entity.type
_entity.pdbx_description
1 polymer ?
#
loop_
_entity_poly.entity_id
_entity_poly.type
_entity_poly.pdbx_seq_one_letter_code
_entity_poly.pdbx_strand_id
1 'polypeptide(L)'
;MSGLKDSYENQSRQEDILDISKENETKRILGKDSVTKEEIEKVYEIYGMGDFFNEYLVDGAIITCDQSTKGLKRVKRNGRGLNFSVTDNGINAGKVQVDADKILGKLVVTNLEKAKAGGKKYATTIDNDYDDNIPCFGNCNNEQYNDDEKKRLMEKGVKDNKHGTCKYLISITSEWEDDDLLKAPQKFDTSTGMKDGLTMTNSLFCAHGGWIYPVTSGQSDYNEDEAKKDAISIMSKYLDGFCTEEEVEKAVQFLGWVLPEIAQVKEKKIGEAEDAWEKEWKKYWKDDKFDPYIKAWTYYWNETKFPNKDMEIRPEVVKAMIMVESGWGTGTTQNSGRDVMQALYPGDYALWLLSGYNPTQKGMSHAGKTEPAVVWAKDGMDCNAASMRVQDYVYMYSGEESDPSKGITMTEHIGFKNGLGILRDNVITVITSDDSAKIKKLKGSEGEYLIHYDRVTPNMSIACGVGYLAFNMEDGGSEEEGVRQYNNGGKESKTGIKDAYVKDVNEHLDYLILNDGKSVQGLQK
;
A
#
# COMPACT_ATOMS: atom_id res chain seq x y z
N MET A 1 -33.29 34.69 -6.14
CA MET A 1 -32.02 34.89 -5.42
C MET A 1 -31.93 34.08 -4.12
N SER A 2 -33.03 33.77 -3.40
CA SER A 2 -32.97 32.91 -2.20
C SER A 2 -32.60 31.45 -2.52
N GLY A 3 -33.22 30.82 -3.52
CA GLY A 3 -32.95 29.41 -3.85
C GLY A 3 -31.54 29.08 -4.36
N LEU A 4 -30.80 30.06 -4.90
CA LEU A 4 -29.39 29.88 -5.29
C LEU A 4 -28.45 29.91 -4.08
N LYS A 5 -28.83 30.66 -3.03
CA LYS A 5 -28.04 30.79 -1.81
C LYS A 5 -28.20 29.53 -0.94
N ASP A 6 -29.42 29.03 -0.83
CA ASP A 6 -29.74 27.79 -0.11
C ASP A 6 -29.05 26.57 -0.77
N SER A 7 -28.94 26.55 -2.10
CA SER A 7 -28.23 25.49 -2.84
C SER A 7 -26.72 25.50 -2.57
N TYR A 8 -26.10 26.69 -2.53
CA TYR A 8 -24.66 26.81 -2.31
C TYR A 8 -24.27 26.51 -0.85
N GLU A 9 -25.10 26.96 0.11
CA GLU A 9 -24.91 26.65 1.54
C GLU A 9 -25.05 25.15 1.83
N ASN A 10 -25.96 24.45 1.14
CA ASN A 10 -26.10 23.00 1.26
C ASN A 10 -24.91 22.23 0.66
N GLN A 11 -24.40 22.67 -0.50
CA GLN A 11 -23.26 22.05 -1.16
C GLN A 11 -21.97 22.20 -0.33
N SER A 12 -21.68 23.42 0.15
CA SER A 12 -20.50 23.66 1.01
C SER A 12 -20.55 22.83 2.30
N ARG A 13 -21.74 22.65 2.87
CA ARG A 13 -21.90 21.86 4.10
C ARG A 13 -21.81 20.34 3.84
N GLN A 14 -22.17 19.88 2.64
CA GLN A 14 -21.95 18.51 2.21
C GLN A 14 -20.45 18.21 2.12
N GLU A 15 -19.67 19.12 1.51
CA GLU A 15 -18.22 19.02 1.41
C GLU A 15 -17.57 18.93 2.80
N ASP A 16 -17.97 19.80 3.75
CA ASP A 16 -17.46 19.75 5.13
C ASP A 16 -17.71 18.39 5.81
N ILE A 17 -18.86 17.76 5.55
CA ILE A 17 -19.24 16.48 6.17
C ILE A 17 -18.48 15.32 5.54
N LEU A 18 -18.29 15.37 4.21
CA LEU A 18 -17.45 14.43 3.51
C LEU A 18 -16.02 14.49 4.05
N ASP A 19 -15.46 15.69 4.24
CA ASP A 19 -14.13 15.88 4.80
C ASP A 19 -14.01 15.31 6.22
N ILE A 20 -15.03 15.50 7.08
CA ILE A 20 -15.08 14.91 8.42
C ILE A 20 -15.12 13.38 8.36
N SER A 21 -15.93 12.81 7.46
CA SER A 21 -16.01 11.35 7.27
C SER A 21 -14.64 10.80 6.87
N LYS A 22 -14.00 11.44 5.88
CA LYS A 22 -12.68 11.10 5.38
C LYS A 22 -11.60 11.19 6.46
N GLU A 23 -11.62 12.25 7.25
CA GLU A 23 -10.67 12.44 8.35
C GLU A 23 -10.80 11.34 9.41
N ASN A 24 -12.02 11.04 9.85
CA ASN A 24 -12.28 10.02 10.88
C ASN A 24 -11.87 8.62 10.40
N GLU A 25 -12.15 8.32 9.14
CA GLU A 25 -11.77 7.06 8.55
C GLU A 25 -10.25 6.94 8.38
N THR A 26 -9.59 8.01 7.93
CA THR A 26 -8.12 8.10 7.85
C THR A 26 -7.47 7.90 9.23
N LYS A 27 -7.98 8.55 10.28
CA LYS A 27 -7.54 8.34 11.67
C LYS A 27 -7.65 6.88 12.11
N ARG A 28 -8.76 6.23 11.77
CA ARG A 28 -9.02 4.83 12.11
C ARG A 28 -8.03 3.90 11.41
N ILE A 29 -7.82 4.06 10.11
CA ILE A 29 -6.87 3.27 9.30
C ILE A 29 -5.44 3.44 9.83
N LEU A 30 -5.10 4.65 10.24
CA LEU A 30 -3.77 4.97 10.73
C LEU A 30 -3.53 4.67 12.21
N GLY A 31 -4.59 4.43 12.97
CA GLY A 31 -4.52 4.43 14.43
C GLY A 31 -3.99 5.75 15.00
N LYS A 32 -4.24 6.90 14.34
CA LYS A 32 -3.79 8.24 14.77
C LYS A 32 -4.93 9.07 15.34
N ASP A 33 -4.63 9.90 16.34
CA ASP A 33 -5.59 10.87 16.91
C ASP A 33 -5.85 12.08 15.98
N SER A 34 -4.90 12.40 15.10
CA SER A 34 -4.95 13.52 14.15
C SER A 34 -4.30 13.13 12.83
N VAL A 35 -4.83 13.65 11.73
CA VAL A 35 -4.31 13.43 10.36
C VAL A 35 -4.27 14.73 9.58
N THR A 36 -3.36 14.81 8.62
CA THR A 36 -3.18 15.95 7.71
C THR A 36 -4.01 15.77 6.44
N LYS A 37 -4.23 16.86 5.71
CA LYS A 37 -4.94 16.83 4.41
C LYS A 37 -4.25 15.92 3.40
N GLU A 38 -2.92 15.90 3.39
CA GLU A 38 -2.13 15.04 2.50
C GLU A 38 -2.28 13.55 2.86
N GLU A 39 -2.36 13.22 4.15
CA GLU A 39 -2.66 11.86 4.60
C GLU A 39 -4.06 11.43 4.17
N ILE A 40 -5.06 12.31 4.32
CA ILE A 40 -6.44 12.04 3.87
C ILE A 40 -6.48 11.82 2.36
N GLU A 41 -5.87 12.71 1.56
CA GLU A 41 -5.84 12.60 0.10
C GLU A 41 -5.16 11.29 -0.32
N LYS A 42 -4.01 10.93 0.25
CA LYS A 42 -3.29 9.70 -0.09
C LYS A 42 -4.07 8.44 0.29
N VAL A 43 -4.70 8.41 1.47
CA VAL A 43 -5.59 7.29 1.84
C VAL A 43 -6.68 7.13 0.81
N TYR A 44 -7.36 8.22 0.47
CA TYR A 44 -8.49 8.17 -0.43
C TYR A 44 -8.11 7.90 -1.89
N GLU A 45 -6.90 8.30 -2.31
CA GLU A 45 -6.29 7.83 -3.56
C GLU A 45 -6.10 6.31 -3.53
N ILE A 46 -5.57 5.74 -2.43
CA ILE A 46 -5.43 4.28 -2.27
C ILE A 46 -6.81 3.60 -2.26
N TYR A 47 -7.82 4.17 -1.59
CA TYR A 47 -9.22 3.70 -1.62
C TYR A 47 -9.79 3.69 -3.04
N GLY A 48 -9.62 4.78 -3.79
CA GLY A 48 -10.14 4.91 -5.15
C GLY A 48 -9.44 4.01 -6.17
N MET A 49 -8.26 3.49 -5.85
CA MET A 49 -7.44 2.72 -6.77
C MET A 49 -7.73 1.21 -6.76
N GLY A 50 -8.37 0.64 -5.73
CA GLY A 50 -8.82 -0.78 -5.72
C GLY A 50 -9.77 -1.14 -4.57
N ASP A 51 -10.43 -2.30 -4.66
CA ASP A 51 -11.38 -2.82 -3.64
C ASP A 51 -10.75 -3.08 -2.24
N PHE A 52 -9.46 -2.80 -2.05
CA PHE A 52 -8.70 -3.05 -0.82
C PHE A 52 -9.24 -2.32 0.41
N PHE A 53 -9.84 -1.15 0.20
CA PHE A 53 -10.41 -0.35 1.28
C PHE A 53 -11.82 0.14 0.99
N ASN A 54 -12.50 -0.42 -0.02
CA ASN A 54 -13.93 -0.20 -0.19
C ASN A 54 -14.68 -0.94 0.93
N GLU A 55 -14.57 -0.44 2.15
CA GLU A 55 -15.42 -0.80 3.26
C GLU A 55 -16.83 -0.31 2.92
N TYR A 56 -17.53 -1.11 2.13
CA TYR A 56 -18.94 -0.92 1.89
C TYR A 56 -19.67 -0.92 3.24
N LEU A 57 -20.68 -0.08 3.38
CA LEU A 57 -21.54 -0.17 4.55
C LEU A 57 -22.21 -1.54 4.52
N VAL A 58 -22.25 -2.22 5.65
CA VAL A 58 -22.98 -3.48 5.83
C VAL A 58 -24.02 -3.34 6.92
N ASP A 59 -24.85 -4.37 7.05
CA ASP A 59 -25.81 -4.49 8.14
C ASP A 59 -25.11 -4.27 9.49
N GLY A 60 -25.51 -3.19 10.14
CA GLY A 60 -24.92 -2.76 11.38
C GLY A 60 -23.83 -1.71 11.33
N ALA A 61 -23.57 -1.11 10.17
CA ALA A 61 -22.82 0.14 10.06
C ALA A 61 -23.34 1.18 11.06
N ILE A 62 -22.45 1.94 11.68
CA ILE A 62 -22.84 3.05 12.55
C ILE A 62 -22.93 4.31 11.71
N ILE A 63 -24.06 5.02 11.81
CA ILE A 63 -24.34 6.25 11.08
C ILE A 63 -24.76 7.34 12.07
N THR A 64 -24.61 8.60 11.68
CA THR A 64 -25.04 9.76 12.49
C THR A 64 -25.57 10.88 11.61
N CYS A 65 -26.23 11.86 12.23
CA CYS A 65 -26.67 13.08 11.56
C CYS A 65 -25.90 14.30 12.07
N ASP A 66 -25.46 15.16 11.15
CA ASP A 66 -24.75 16.40 11.46
C ASP A 66 -25.62 17.43 12.22
N GLN A 67 -26.95 17.31 12.18
CA GLN A 67 -27.88 18.11 12.98
C GLN A 67 -28.34 17.43 14.26
N SER A 68 -27.86 16.23 14.57
CA SER A 68 -28.23 15.53 15.80
C SER A 68 -27.59 16.14 17.05
N THR A 69 -28.33 16.10 18.16
CA THR A 69 -27.85 16.39 19.51
C THR A 69 -28.61 15.61 20.59
N LYS A 70 -27.94 15.31 21.69
CA LYS A 70 -28.52 14.87 22.98
C LYS A 70 -29.13 16.00 23.80
N GLY A 71 -28.76 17.25 23.49
CA GLY A 71 -29.14 18.43 24.26
C GLY A 71 -30.65 18.61 24.36
N LEU A 72 -31.14 19.10 25.50
CA LEU A 72 -32.55 19.38 25.75
C LEU A 72 -33.10 20.38 24.71
N LYS A 73 -34.17 20.03 24.00
CA LYS A 73 -34.88 20.97 23.11
C LYS A 73 -36.27 21.29 23.64
N ARG A 74 -36.64 22.57 23.62
CA ARG A 74 -37.97 23.04 24.02
C ARG A 74 -38.72 23.61 22.82
N VAL A 75 -39.82 22.96 22.45
CA VAL A 75 -40.71 23.42 21.38
C VAL A 75 -41.87 24.18 21.99
N LYS A 76 -42.22 25.34 21.43
CA LYS A 76 -43.35 26.17 21.89
C LYS A 76 -44.37 26.36 20.77
N ARG A 77 -45.66 26.23 21.13
CA ARG A 77 -46.79 26.53 20.23
C ARG A 77 -47.96 27.05 21.06
N ASN A 78 -48.54 28.18 20.65
CA ASN A 78 -49.72 28.80 21.30
C ASN A 78 -49.57 28.94 22.83
N GLY A 79 -48.41 29.40 23.30
CA GLY A 79 -48.11 29.59 24.72
C GLY A 79 -47.84 28.31 25.53
N ARG A 80 -48.02 27.12 24.95
CA ARG A 80 -47.64 25.84 25.55
C ARG A 80 -46.25 25.43 25.08
N GLY A 81 -45.46 24.85 25.98
CA GLY A 81 -44.11 24.36 25.67
C GLY A 81 -43.94 22.90 26.06
N LEU A 82 -43.26 22.14 25.21
CA LEU A 82 -42.89 20.74 25.45
C LEU A 82 -41.38 20.61 25.40
N ASN A 83 -40.81 19.88 26.36
CA ASN A 83 -39.39 19.55 26.40
C ASN A 83 -39.16 18.16 25.81
N PHE A 84 -38.14 18.05 24.96
CA PHE A 84 -37.61 16.81 24.42
C PHE A 84 -36.26 16.55 25.08
N SER A 85 -36.24 15.53 25.93
CA SER A 85 -35.04 15.07 26.63
C SER A 85 -34.67 13.72 26.06
N VAL A 86 -33.58 13.62 25.30
CA VAL A 86 -33.14 12.34 24.76
C VAL A 86 -32.58 11.52 25.91
N THR A 87 -33.26 10.43 26.27
CA THR A 87 -32.83 9.52 27.36
C THR A 87 -32.51 8.12 26.85
N ASP A 88 -32.78 7.86 25.57
CA ASP A 88 -32.33 6.64 24.91
C ASP A 88 -30.86 6.84 24.53
N ASN A 89 -29.97 6.12 25.21
CA ASN A 89 -28.54 6.22 24.99
C ASN A 89 -28.26 5.68 23.59
N GLY A 90 -27.93 6.58 22.65
CA GLY A 90 -27.42 6.18 21.34
C GLY A 90 -26.29 5.16 21.45
N ILE A 91 -26.03 4.43 20.36
CA ILE A 91 -25.05 3.34 20.39
C ILE A 91 -23.68 3.88 20.78
N ASN A 92 -22.97 3.20 21.68
CA ASN A 92 -21.59 3.51 21.98
C ASN A 92 -20.72 2.88 20.88
N ALA A 93 -20.18 3.68 19.96
CA ALA A 93 -19.51 3.15 18.78
C ALA A 93 -18.22 2.37 19.08
N GLY A 94 -17.61 2.52 20.26
CA GLY A 94 -16.33 1.91 20.57
C GLY A 94 -15.20 2.48 19.69
N LYS A 95 -14.14 2.99 20.32
CA LYS A 95 -12.92 3.55 19.69
C LYS A 95 -13.07 4.71 18.70
N VAL A 96 -14.23 5.00 18.11
CA VAL A 96 -14.42 6.15 17.20
C VAL A 96 -14.67 7.43 17.99
N GLN A 97 -13.83 8.44 17.79
CA GLN A 97 -14.03 9.78 18.33
C GLN A 97 -15.15 10.50 17.55
N VAL A 98 -16.39 10.34 18.01
CA VAL A 98 -17.49 11.22 17.58
C VAL A 98 -17.76 12.22 18.69
N ASP A 99 -18.18 13.43 18.33
CA ASP A 99 -18.65 14.44 19.28
C ASP A 99 -19.64 13.82 20.29
N ALA A 100 -19.34 13.99 21.58
CA ALA A 100 -20.06 13.38 22.69
C ALA A 100 -21.57 13.70 22.66
N ASP A 101 -21.94 14.83 22.06
CA ASP A 101 -23.33 15.28 21.95
C ASP A 101 -24.10 14.63 20.80
N LYS A 102 -23.45 13.89 19.89
CA LYS A 102 -24.09 13.21 18.76
C LYS A 102 -24.82 11.94 19.17
N ILE A 103 -25.86 11.61 18.41
CA ILE A 103 -26.61 10.35 18.54
C ILE A 103 -26.20 9.42 17.39
N LEU A 104 -25.73 8.24 17.77
CA LEU A 104 -25.33 7.21 16.82
C LEU A 104 -26.45 6.22 16.59
N GLY A 105 -26.72 5.94 15.32
CA GLY A 105 -27.70 4.98 14.83
C GLY A 105 -27.05 3.79 14.16
N LYS A 106 -27.76 2.66 14.10
CA LYS A 106 -27.35 1.48 13.36
C LYS A 106 -28.09 1.44 12.03
N LEU A 107 -27.37 1.38 10.93
CA LEU A 107 -27.93 1.07 9.62
C LEU A 107 -28.43 -0.37 9.62
N VAL A 108 -29.67 -0.56 9.19
CA VAL A 108 -30.28 -1.88 9.01
C VAL A 108 -30.38 -2.16 7.52
N VAL A 109 -29.89 -3.32 7.08
CA VAL A 109 -29.94 -3.71 5.65
C VAL A 109 -31.02 -4.75 5.44
N THR A 110 -32.05 -4.37 4.67
CA THR A 110 -33.28 -5.16 4.52
C THR A 110 -33.27 -6.04 3.27
N ASN A 111 -32.38 -5.83 2.29
CA ASN A 111 -32.42 -6.49 0.97
C ASN A 111 -31.37 -7.60 0.70
N LEU A 112 -31.83 -8.85 0.91
CA LEU A 112 -31.47 -10.17 0.34
C LEU A 112 -30.03 -10.77 0.39
N GLU A 113 -30.04 -12.11 0.47
CA GLU A 113 -29.04 -13.05 0.99
C GLU A 113 -27.71 -13.21 0.24
N LYS A 114 -27.54 -12.60 -0.94
CA LYS A 114 -26.42 -12.90 -1.85
C LYS A 114 -25.21 -11.98 -1.70
N ALA A 115 -25.42 -10.73 -1.29
CA ALA A 115 -24.35 -9.76 -1.12
C ALA A 115 -23.85 -9.81 0.34
N LYS A 116 -22.88 -10.69 0.62
CA LYS A 116 -22.34 -10.88 1.97
C LYS A 116 -20.82 -10.69 2.03
N ALA A 117 -20.34 -9.92 3.02
CA ALA A 117 -18.96 -9.89 3.49
C ALA A 117 -18.91 -10.37 4.94
N GLY A 118 -18.07 -11.35 5.25
CA GLY A 118 -17.92 -11.84 6.63
C GLY A 118 -19.23 -12.30 7.31
N GLY A 119 -20.24 -12.68 6.53
CA GLY A 119 -21.58 -13.04 7.02
C GLY A 119 -22.58 -11.90 7.23
N LYS A 120 -22.19 -10.63 7.01
CA LYS A 120 -23.07 -9.44 7.06
C LYS A 120 -23.50 -9.02 5.65
N LYS A 121 -24.67 -8.37 5.53
CA LYS A 121 -25.26 -7.98 4.23
C LYS A 121 -24.73 -6.61 3.79
N TYR A 122 -24.34 -6.44 2.53
CA TYR A 122 -23.95 -5.13 1.97
C TYR A 122 -25.15 -4.19 1.84
N ALA A 123 -24.99 -2.94 2.25
CA ALA A 123 -25.95 -1.88 2.04
C ALA A 123 -25.82 -1.30 0.63
N THR A 124 -26.94 -0.89 0.07
CA THR A 124 -27.04 -0.34 -1.29
C THR A 124 -27.91 0.91 -1.30
N THR A 125 -27.99 1.60 -2.43
CA THR A 125 -28.77 2.84 -2.58
C THR A 125 -30.26 2.73 -2.26
N ILE A 126 -30.81 1.53 -2.10
CA ILE A 126 -32.21 1.30 -1.68
C ILE A 126 -32.37 1.24 -0.16
N ASP A 127 -31.29 1.13 0.61
CA ASP A 127 -31.33 1.11 2.08
C ASP A 127 -31.44 2.54 2.61
N ASN A 128 -32.58 3.19 2.32
CA ASN A 128 -32.82 4.60 2.56
C ASN A 128 -34.19 4.89 3.22
N ASP A 129 -34.89 3.88 3.73
CA ASP A 129 -36.21 4.07 4.35
C ASP A 129 -36.10 4.37 5.85
N TYR A 130 -36.94 5.30 6.33
CA TYR A 130 -37.00 5.72 7.73
C TYR A 130 -37.75 4.66 8.55
N ASP A 131 -37.28 4.38 9.76
CA ASP A 131 -37.73 3.31 10.67
C ASP A 131 -37.40 1.87 10.19
N ASP A 132 -37.11 1.66 8.90
CA ASP A 132 -36.69 0.37 8.35
C ASP A 132 -35.17 0.25 8.19
N ASN A 133 -34.51 1.22 7.54
CA ASN A 133 -33.06 1.24 7.34
C ASN A 133 -32.37 2.29 8.23
N ILE A 134 -32.99 3.47 8.34
CA ILE A 134 -32.41 4.66 8.97
C ILE A 134 -33.13 4.97 10.29
N PRO A 135 -32.42 4.98 11.43
CA PRO A 135 -33.02 5.30 12.72
C PRO A 135 -33.18 6.81 12.92
N CYS A 136 -33.92 7.21 13.96
CA CYS A 136 -33.97 8.61 14.37
C CYS A 136 -32.72 9.01 15.20
N PHE A 137 -32.27 10.27 15.06
CA PHE A 137 -31.02 10.77 15.68
C PHE A 137 -31.25 11.75 16.84
N GLY A 138 -32.23 11.50 17.73
CA GLY A 138 -32.47 12.35 18.91
C GLY A 138 -33.07 13.72 18.57
N ASN A 139 -32.50 14.79 19.13
CA ASN A 139 -32.96 16.15 18.88
C ASN A 139 -32.27 16.75 17.64
N CYS A 140 -33.06 17.39 16.78
CA CYS A 140 -32.55 18.13 15.62
C CYS A 140 -32.21 19.57 16.03
N ASN A 141 -31.00 20.02 15.65
CA ASN A 141 -30.52 21.37 15.86
C ASN A 141 -31.12 22.41 14.92
N ASN A 142 -31.71 22.00 13.81
CA ASN A 142 -32.50 22.91 12.99
C ASN A 142 -33.78 23.30 13.75
N GLU A 143 -33.82 24.53 14.27
CA GLU A 143 -34.94 25.05 15.08
C GLU A 143 -36.04 25.73 14.24
N GLN A 144 -35.89 25.76 12.92
CA GLN A 144 -36.83 26.42 12.01
C GLN A 144 -38.10 25.58 11.78
N TYR A 145 -38.85 25.30 12.84
CA TYR A 145 -40.08 24.54 12.74
C TYR A 145 -41.20 25.40 12.15
N ASN A 146 -41.82 24.91 11.08
CA ASN A 146 -43.09 25.44 10.61
C ASN A 146 -44.22 25.06 11.60
N ASP A 147 -45.39 25.68 11.46
CA ASP A 147 -46.47 25.48 12.42
C ASP A 147 -47.07 24.07 12.42
N ASP A 148 -46.97 23.35 11.30
CA ASP A 148 -47.40 21.96 11.18
C ASP A 148 -46.42 20.99 11.83
N GLU A 149 -45.13 21.25 11.74
CA GLU A 149 -44.07 20.54 12.47
C GLU A 149 -44.23 20.75 13.97
N LYS A 150 -44.42 22.00 14.42
CA LYS A 150 -44.72 22.30 15.83
C LYS A 150 -45.99 21.60 16.28
N LYS A 151 -47.04 21.55 15.44
CA LYS A 151 -48.27 20.79 15.74
C LYS A 151 -47.95 19.32 15.97
N ARG A 152 -47.25 18.69 15.03
CA ARG A 152 -46.88 17.27 15.06
C ARG A 152 -46.04 16.92 16.28
N LEU A 153 -45.04 17.74 16.58
CA LEU A 153 -44.18 17.60 17.76
C LEU A 153 -44.99 17.72 19.05
N MET A 154 -45.91 18.67 19.14
CA MET A 154 -46.74 18.85 20.34
C MET A 154 -47.78 17.74 20.52
N GLU A 155 -48.35 17.20 19.44
CA GLU A 155 -49.37 16.14 19.50
C GLU A 155 -48.75 14.76 19.77
N LYS A 156 -47.64 14.44 19.10
CA LYS A 156 -46.98 13.13 19.22
C LYS A 156 -45.94 13.11 20.34
N GLY A 157 -45.15 14.16 20.48
CA GLY A 157 -44.09 14.24 21.49
C GLY A 157 -44.59 14.21 22.93
N VAL A 158 -45.82 14.66 23.22
CA VAL A 158 -46.40 14.52 24.58
C VAL A 158 -46.48 13.05 25.02
N LYS A 159 -46.64 12.13 24.06
CA LYS A 159 -46.72 10.70 24.34
C LYS A 159 -45.34 10.04 24.39
N ASP A 160 -44.36 10.60 23.68
CA ASP A 160 -43.05 9.96 23.47
C ASP A 160 -41.98 11.00 23.07
N ASN A 161 -41.48 11.76 24.04
CA ASN A 161 -40.46 12.81 23.85
C ASN A 161 -39.02 12.33 24.06
N LYS A 162 -38.82 11.08 24.49
CA LYS A 162 -37.51 10.50 24.85
C LYS A 162 -36.60 10.16 23.66
N HIS A 163 -37.17 10.04 22.45
CA HIS A 163 -36.42 9.83 21.21
C HIS A 163 -36.05 11.15 20.50
N GLY A 164 -36.43 12.29 21.07
CA GLY A 164 -36.14 13.62 20.54
C GLY A 164 -37.03 14.05 19.37
N THR A 165 -36.74 15.25 18.84
CA THR A 165 -37.55 15.87 17.77
C THR A 165 -37.37 15.20 16.41
N CYS A 166 -36.22 14.57 16.13
CA CYS A 166 -35.90 13.96 14.85
C CYS A 166 -36.92 12.89 14.43
N LYS A 167 -37.36 12.03 15.37
CA LYS A 167 -38.39 11.00 15.13
C LYS A 167 -39.66 11.51 14.45
N TYR A 168 -39.98 12.79 14.62
CA TYR A 168 -41.20 13.40 14.07
C TYR A 168 -40.97 14.29 12.86
N LEU A 169 -39.72 14.66 12.61
CA LEU A 169 -39.31 15.67 11.62
C LEU A 169 -38.46 15.09 10.49
N ILE A 170 -37.85 13.92 10.70
CA ILE A 170 -37.01 13.27 9.71
C ILE A 170 -37.79 13.07 8.41
N SER A 171 -37.15 13.46 7.32
CA SER A 171 -37.70 13.45 5.97
C SER A 171 -36.55 13.20 5.02
N ILE A 172 -36.14 11.95 4.90
CA ILE A 172 -35.00 11.54 4.07
C ILE A 172 -35.34 11.54 2.58
N THR A 173 -34.34 11.82 1.76
CA THR A 173 -34.41 11.70 0.29
C THR A 173 -34.42 10.23 -0.14
N SER A 174 -34.83 9.98 -1.37
CA SER A 174 -34.84 8.64 -1.96
C SER A 174 -33.48 8.20 -2.53
N GLU A 175 -32.46 9.05 -2.46
CA GLU A 175 -31.17 8.83 -3.09
C GLU A 175 -30.05 9.18 -2.11
N TRP A 176 -29.07 8.28 -2.04
CA TRP A 176 -27.78 8.52 -1.41
C TRP A 176 -26.92 9.33 -2.38
N GLU A 177 -26.31 10.39 -1.88
CA GLU A 177 -25.33 11.19 -2.59
C GLU A 177 -23.95 10.54 -2.43
N ASP A 178 -23.14 10.60 -3.47
CA ASP A 178 -21.76 10.11 -3.48
C ASP A 178 -20.79 11.26 -3.73
N ASP A 179 -19.52 11.04 -3.41
CA ASP A 179 -18.44 11.91 -3.83
C ASP A 179 -17.99 11.52 -5.24
N ASP A 180 -18.13 12.45 -6.20
CA ASP A 180 -17.73 12.28 -7.60
C ASP A 180 -16.23 11.96 -7.79
N LEU A 181 -15.41 12.08 -6.74
CA LEU A 181 -13.96 11.85 -6.77
C LEU A 181 -13.53 10.37 -6.73
N LEU A 182 -14.43 9.42 -6.48
CA LEU A 182 -14.08 8.00 -6.36
C LEU A 182 -14.56 7.16 -7.57
N LYS A 183 -13.92 6.00 -7.77
CA LYS A 183 -14.33 5.03 -8.81
C LYS A 183 -15.81 4.67 -8.65
N ALA A 184 -16.48 4.41 -9.77
CA ALA A 184 -17.86 3.97 -9.78
C ALA A 184 -18.09 2.79 -8.80
N PRO A 185 -19.07 2.90 -7.88
CA PRO A 185 -19.28 1.90 -6.85
C PRO A 185 -19.60 0.52 -7.44
N GLN A 186 -19.19 -0.54 -6.75
CA GLN A 186 -19.58 -1.90 -7.13
C GLN A 186 -21.10 -2.02 -7.09
N LYS A 187 -21.65 -2.74 -8.07
CA LYS A 187 -23.07 -3.07 -8.13
C LYS A 187 -23.33 -4.42 -7.48
N PHE A 188 -24.35 -4.46 -6.63
CA PHE A 188 -24.82 -5.67 -5.96
C PHE A 188 -26.19 -6.09 -6.51
N ASP A 189 -26.40 -7.40 -6.66
CA ASP A 189 -27.67 -8.00 -7.06
C ASP A 189 -28.67 -7.93 -5.90
N THR A 190 -29.73 -7.13 -6.05
CA THR A 190 -30.79 -6.95 -5.04
C THR A 190 -32.13 -7.52 -5.53
N SER A 191 -33.13 -7.55 -4.64
CA SER A 191 -34.52 -7.91 -4.99
C SER A 191 -35.12 -7.04 -6.10
N THR A 192 -34.57 -5.84 -6.31
CA THR A 192 -35.03 -4.85 -7.28
C THR A 192 -34.07 -4.65 -8.46
N GLY A 193 -33.08 -5.55 -8.60
CA GLY A 193 -32.05 -5.50 -9.64
C GLY A 193 -30.69 -5.04 -9.11
N MET A 194 -29.78 -4.72 -10.03
CA MET A 194 -28.42 -4.26 -9.69
C MET A 194 -28.47 -2.85 -9.09
N LYS A 195 -27.91 -2.69 -7.89
CA LYS A 195 -27.86 -1.42 -7.16
C LYS A 195 -26.44 -1.10 -6.71
N ASP A 196 -26.11 0.18 -6.69
CA ASP A 196 -24.80 0.65 -6.25
C ASP A 196 -24.65 0.41 -4.74
N GLY A 197 -23.49 -0.14 -4.36
CA GLY A 197 -23.11 -0.34 -2.97
C GLY A 197 -22.77 0.97 -2.28
N LEU A 198 -23.16 1.10 -1.02
CA LEU A 198 -22.81 2.26 -0.21
C LEU A 198 -21.44 2.05 0.44
N THR A 199 -20.65 3.09 0.54
CA THR A 199 -19.31 3.14 1.14
C THR A 199 -19.25 4.20 2.25
N MET A 200 -18.08 4.37 2.87
CA MET A 200 -17.84 5.39 3.90
C MET A 200 -17.97 6.85 3.40
N THR A 201 -18.00 7.10 2.08
CA THR A 201 -18.17 8.44 1.51
C THR A 201 -19.60 8.77 1.14
N ASN A 202 -20.51 7.80 1.12
CA ASN A 202 -21.90 8.09 0.78
C ASN A 202 -22.60 8.85 1.92
N SER A 203 -23.49 9.76 1.57
CA SER A 203 -24.30 10.50 2.54
C SER A 203 -25.76 10.58 2.10
N LEU A 204 -26.69 10.67 3.06
CA LEU A 204 -28.12 10.74 2.80
C LEU A 204 -28.67 12.07 3.32
N PHE A 205 -29.37 12.80 2.46
CA PHE A 205 -29.94 14.08 2.83
C PHE A 205 -31.31 13.93 3.52
N CYS A 206 -31.52 14.71 4.56
CA CYS A 206 -32.80 14.91 5.21
C CYS A 206 -33.30 16.32 4.87
N ALA A 207 -34.48 16.43 4.27
CA ALA A 207 -35.13 17.67 3.86
C ALA A 207 -35.40 18.64 5.03
N HIS A 208 -35.34 18.16 6.28
CA HIS A 208 -35.32 19.02 7.47
C HIS A 208 -33.92 19.66 7.70
N GLY A 209 -33.02 19.56 6.72
CA GLY A 209 -31.72 20.23 6.66
C GLY A 209 -30.61 19.49 7.37
N GLY A 210 -30.61 18.15 7.39
CA GLY A 210 -29.54 17.34 7.99
C GLY A 210 -28.91 16.39 6.98
N TRP A 211 -27.64 16.07 7.14
CA TRP A 211 -26.92 15.07 6.38
C TRP A 211 -26.62 13.88 7.29
N ILE A 212 -26.94 12.69 6.81
CA ILE A 212 -26.71 11.43 7.49
C ILE A 212 -25.51 10.77 6.84
N TYR A 213 -24.49 10.44 7.63
CA TYR A 213 -23.23 9.93 7.11
C TYR A 213 -22.70 8.76 7.96
N PRO A 214 -21.88 7.88 7.36
CA PRO A 214 -21.20 6.80 8.04
C PRO A 214 -20.21 7.28 9.10
N VAL A 215 -20.22 6.58 10.23
CA VAL A 215 -19.21 6.65 11.28
C VAL A 215 -18.35 5.40 11.25
N THR A 216 -18.95 4.25 10.94
CA THR A 216 -18.25 3.00 10.65
C THR A 216 -18.98 2.26 9.54
N SER A 217 -18.26 1.42 8.78
CA SER A 217 -18.85 0.59 7.75
C SER A 217 -19.65 -0.59 8.32
N GLY A 218 -19.38 -0.97 9.57
CA GLY A 218 -19.94 -2.17 10.20
C GLY A 218 -19.27 -3.47 9.73
N GLN A 219 -18.40 -3.43 8.73
CA GLN A 219 -17.39 -4.46 8.51
C GLN A 219 -16.41 -4.33 9.69
N SER A 220 -15.95 -5.45 10.26
CA SER A 220 -15.21 -5.48 11.54
C SER A 220 -14.14 -4.40 11.68
N ASP A 221 -13.84 -3.99 12.93
CA ASP A 221 -12.73 -3.09 13.28
C ASP A 221 -11.55 -3.32 12.33
N TYR A 222 -11.20 -2.31 11.52
CA TYR A 222 -10.02 -2.34 10.67
C TYR A 222 -8.87 -2.93 11.48
N ASN A 223 -8.43 -4.09 11.03
CA ASN A 223 -7.35 -4.81 11.65
C ASN A 223 -6.12 -4.54 10.80
N GLU A 224 -5.28 -3.62 11.25
CA GLU A 224 -4.03 -3.27 10.59
C GLU A 224 -3.19 -4.52 10.25
N ASP A 225 -3.21 -5.54 11.12
CA ASP A 225 -2.51 -6.81 10.88
C ASP A 225 -3.12 -7.63 9.74
N GLU A 226 -4.44 -7.55 9.53
CA GLU A 226 -5.13 -8.20 8.42
C GLU A 226 -4.87 -7.47 7.11
N ALA A 227 -4.94 -6.13 7.12
CA ALA A 227 -4.60 -5.31 5.96
C ALA A 227 -3.13 -5.48 5.53
N LYS A 228 -2.19 -5.59 6.48
CA LYS A 228 -0.79 -5.92 6.19
C LYS A 228 -0.63 -7.30 5.57
N LYS A 229 -1.39 -8.31 6.03
CA LYS A 229 -1.38 -9.66 5.44
C LYS A 229 -1.93 -9.66 4.01
N ASP A 230 -2.99 -8.90 3.75
CA ASP A 230 -3.53 -8.73 2.40
C ASP A 230 -2.52 -8.05 1.49
N ALA A 231 -1.84 -7.00 1.98
CA ALA A 231 -0.75 -6.35 1.25
C ALA A 231 0.39 -7.33 0.90
N ILE A 232 0.84 -8.13 1.87
CA ILE A 232 1.85 -9.19 1.65
C ILE A 232 1.36 -10.19 0.59
N SER A 233 0.09 -10.60 0.63
CA SER A 233 -0.50 -11.54 -0.34
C SER A 233 -0.46 -11.00 -1.78
N ILE A 234 -0.74 -9.70 -1.97
CA ILE A 234 -0.61 -9.04 -3.29
C ILE A 234 0.85 -9.02 -3.74
N MET A 235 1.76 -8.68 -2.83
CA MET A 235 3.20 -8.64 -3.12
C MET A 235 3.73 -10.02 -3.51
N SER A 236 3.28 -11.10 -2.84
CA SER A 236 3.59 -12.47 -3.28
C SER A 236 3.07 -12.76 -4.68
N LYS A 237 1.81 -12.42 -4.98
CA LYS A 237 1.24 -12.60 -6.33
C LYS A 237 1.99 -11.80 -7.39
N TYR A 238 2.51 -10.63 -7.05
CA TYR A 238 3.35 -9.84 -7.95
C TYR A 238 4.67 -10.53 -8.27
N LEU A 239 5.34 -11.07 -7.24
CA LEU A 239 6.54 -11.88 -7.44
C LEU A 239 6.24 -13.14 -8.26
N ASP A 240 5.05 -13.73 -8.13
CA ASP A 240 4.63 -14.89 -8.95
C ASP A 240 4.17 -14.51 -10.38
N GLY A 241 4.14 -13.22 -10.73
CA GLY A 241 3.70 -12.74 -12.04
C GLY A 241 2.17 -12.71 -12.26
N PHE A 242 1.38 -12.88 -11.19
CA PHE A 242 -0.09 -12.82 -11.22
C PHE A 242 -0.66 -11.42 -10.94
N CYS A 243 0.20 -10.43 -10.69
CA CYS A 243 -0.18 -9.07 -10.34
C CYS A 243 0.60 -8.08 -11.22
N THR A 244 -0.05 -6.99 -11.62
CA THR A 244 0.58 -5.91 -12.39
C THR A 244 1.36 -4.94 -11.50
N GLU A 245 2.21 -4.12 -12.11
CA GLU A 245 2.94 -3.06 -11.41
C GLU A 245 1.99 -2.10 -10.67
N GLU A 246 0.89 -1.70 -11.32
CA GLU A 246 -0.09 -0.79 -10.75
C GLU A 246 -0.78 -1.40 -9.51
N GLU A 247 -1.09 -2.69 -9.55
CA GLU A 247 -1.75 -3.37 -8.43
C GLU A 247 -0.82 -3.55 -7.23
N VAL A 248 0.45 -3.92 -7.43
CA VAL A 248 1.40 -4.04 -6.33
C VAL A 248 1.82 -2.68 -5.76
N GLU A 249 1.88 -1.64 -6.59
CA GLU A 249 2.23 -0.28 -6.18
C GLU A 249 1.33 0.16 -5.02
N LYS A 250 0.05 -0.19 -5.06
CA LYS A 250 -0.93 0.14 -4.01
C LYS A 250 -0.58 -0.53 -2.67
N ALA A 251 -0.21 -1.80 -2.71
CA ALA A 251 0.22 -2.55 -1.53
C ALA A 251 1.53 -1.97 -0.95
N VAL A 252 2.47 -1.62 -1.82
CA VAL A 252 3.74 -1.00 -1.46
C VAL A 252 3.52 0.38 -0.82
N GLN A 253 2.68 1.23 -1.40
CA GLN A 253 2.39 2.55 -0.85
C GLN A 253 1.69 2.45 0.51
N PHE A 254 0.72 1.54 0.64
CA PHE A 254 0.07 1.27 1.92
C PHE A 254 1.09 0.86 3.01
N LEU A 255 1.90 -0.17 2.73
CA LEU A 255 2.91 -0.64 3.68
C LEU A 255 3.97 0.42 3.96
N GLY A 256 4.44 1.10 2.93
CA GLY A 256 5.36 2.23 3.05
C GLY A 256 4.81 3.30 4.00
N TRP A 257 3.51 3.47 4.10
CA TRP A 257 2.90 4.47 4.95
C TRP A 257 2.62 4.00 6.38
N VAL A 258 2.13 2.77 6.57
CA VAL A 258 1.82 2.24 7.91
C VAL A 258 3.04 1.72 8.66
N LEU A 259 4.13 1.41 7.96
CA LEU A 259 5.38 0.99 8.58
C LEU A 259 6.17 2.18 9.14
N PRO A 260 7.00 1.96 10.18
CA PRO A 260 7.82 3.02 10.77
C PRO A 260 8.65 3.78 9.73
N GLU A 261 8.89 5.06 10.00
CA GLU A 261 9.82 5.86 9.20
C GLU A 261 11.23 5.27 9.24
N ILE A 262 11.93 5.37 8.11
CA ILE A 262 13.31 4.91 7.97
C ILE A 262 14.26 6.09 8.08
N ALA A 263 15.52 5.82 8.41
CA ALA A 263 16.52 6.86 8.58
C ALA A 263 16.63 7.79 7.37
N GLN A 264 16.73 9.09 7.65
CA GLN A 264 16.90 10.16 6.68
C GLN A 264 18.37 10.48 6.51
N VAL A 265 18.77 10.98 5.36
CA VAL A 265 20.19 11.25 5.13
C VAL A 265 20.59 12.57 5.82
N LYS A 266 21.81 12.65 6.37
CA LYS A 266 22.34 13.77 7.16
C LYS A 266 22.31 15.10 6.38
N GLU A 267 21.45 16.03 6.79
CA GLU A 267 21.59 17.44 6.38
C GLU A 267 22.81 18.07 7.06
N LYS A 268 23.88 18.28 6.29
CA LYS A 268 25.04 19.03 6.79
C LYS A 268 24.75 20.54 6.73
N LYS A 269 24.94 21.25 7.85
CA LYS A 269 24.81 22.72 7.90
C LYS A 269 25.77 23.38 6.91
N ILE A 270 25.22 24.27 6.09
CA ILE A 270 25.96 25.11 5.13
C ILE A 270 27.04 25.89 5.89
N GLY A 271 28.31 25.53 5.73
CA GLY A 271 29.44 26.22 6.38
C GLY A 271 30.75 25.44 6.44
N GLU A 272 30.70 24.11 6.39
CA GLU A 272 31.90 23.28 6.21
C GLU A 272 32.14 23.06 4.71
N ALA A 273 33.41 23.07 4.29
CA ALA A 273 33.77 23.00 2.87
C ALA A 273 33.11 21.78 2.21
N GLU A 274 32.14 22.04 1.34
CA GLU A 274 31.50 20.99 0.55
C GLU A 274 32.50 20.49 -0.50
N ASP A 275 32.92 19.24 -0.37
CA ASP A 275 33.70 18.58 -1.40
C ASP A 275 32.88 18.51 -2.69
N ALA A 276 33.55 18.53 -3.86
CA ALA A 276 32.88 18.50 -5.16
C ALA A 276 31.93 17.29 -5.32
N TRP A 277 32.28 16.16 -4.69
CA TRP A 277 31.44 14.96 -4.57
C TRP A 277 30.13 15.24 -3.82
N GLU A 278 30.18 16.00 -2.74
CA GLU A 278 29.04 16.31 -1.85
C GLU A 278 28.01 17.22 -2.57
N LYS A 279 28.47 18.12 -3.45
CA LYS A 279 27.61 18.97 -4.30
C LYS A 279 26.91 18.21 -5.42
N GLU A 280 27.59 17.24 -6.03
CA GLU A 280 27.00 16.43 -7.10
C GLU A 280 25.97 15.46 -6.54
N TRP A 281 26.25 14.89 -5.35
CA TRP A 281 25.36 13.97 -4.66
C TRP A 281 24.04 14.63 -4.17
N LYS A 282 24.11 15.84 -3.60
CA LYS A 282 22.91 16.58 -3.12
C LYS A 282 21.94 16.98 -4.24
N LYS A 283 22.38 17.02 -5.51
CA LYS A 283 21.54 17.40 -6.66
C LYS A 283 20.47 16.35 -6.99
N TYR A 284 20.71 15.09 -6.66
CA TYR A 284 19.85 13.95 -6.99
C TYR A 284 18.93 13.51 -5.85
N TRP A 285 18.96 14.27 -4.76
CA TRP A 285 18.39 13.99 -3.44
C TRP A 285 16.93 14.43 -3.35
N LYS A 286 16.03 13.62 -3.92
CA LYS A 286 14.64 13.60 -3.46
C LYS A 286 14.50 12.39 -2.54
N ASP A 287 14.59 12.68 -1.24
CA ASP A 287 14.98 11.83 -0.10
C ASP A 287 14.21 10.53 0.15
N ASP A 288 13.09 10.36 -0.54
CA ASP A 288 12.07 9.38 -0.22
C ASP A 288 11.58 8.59 -1.44
N LYS A 289 12.18 8.83 -2.62
CA LYS A 289 11.71 8.23 -3.88
C LYS A 289 11.53 6.72 -3.78
N PHE A 290 12.45 6.04 -3.09
CA PHE A 290 12.39 4.59 -2.92
C PHE A 290 11.94 4.13 -1.54
N ASP A 291 11.70 5.03 -0.60
CA ASP A 291 11.42 4.69 0.79
C ASP A 291 10.16 3.82 0.96
N PRO A 292 9.04 4.07 0.24
CA PRO A 292 7.88 3.16 0.29
C PRO A 292 8.24 1.72 -0.15
N TYR A 293 8.99 1.59 -1.25
CA TYR A 293 9.45 0.30 -1.78
C TYR A 293 10.39 -0.41 -0.81
N ILE A 294 11.38 0.32 -0.27
CA ILE A 294 12.35 -0.22 0.69
C ILE A 294 11.61 -0.74 1.93
N LYS A 295 10.71 0.07 2.51
CA LYS A 295 9.90 -0.32 3.67
C LYS A 295 9.05 -1.55 3.40
N ALA A 296 8.28 -1.53 2.30
CA ALA A 296 7.38 -2.62 1.97
C ALA A 296 8.12 -3.93 1.72
N TRP A 297 9.20 -3.92 0.93
CA TRP A 297 9.93 -5.15 0.59
C TRP A 297 10.79 -5.69 1.72
N THR A 298 11.40 -4.84 2.55
CA THR A 298 12.07 -5.32 3.77
C THR A 298 11.09 -5.96 4.73
N TYR A 299 9.92 -5.34 4.95
CA TYR A 299 8.86 -5.93 5.74
C TYR A 299 8.38 -7.27 5.16
N TYR A 300 8.07 -7.32 3.87
CA TYR A 300 7.66 -8.55 3.18
C TYR A 300 8.66 -9.70 3.38
N TRP A 301 9.95 -9.44 3.15
CA TRP A 301 10.98 -10.47 3.27
C TRP A 301 11.25 -10.85 4.72
N ASN A 302 11.20 -9.92 5.67
CA ASN A 302 11.28 -10.25 7.09
C ASN A 302 10.14 -11.15 7.53
N GLU A 303 8.89 -10.85 7.15
CA GLU A 303 7.72 -11.66 7.53
C GLU A 303 7.72 -13.04 6.86
N THR A 304 8.26 -13.16 5.64
CA THR A 304 8.24 -14.42 4.88
C THR A 304 9.47 -15.30 5.10
N LYS A 305 10.64 -14.73 5.41
CA LYS A 305 11.91 -15.46 5.61
C LYS A 305 12.35 -15.54 7.06
N PHE A 306 12.08 -14.51 7.84
CA PHE A 306 12.52 -14.41 9.23
C PHE A 306 11.34 -14.19 10.21
N PRO A 307 10.27 -15.02 10.16
CA PRO A 307 9.06 -14.79 10.95
C PRO A 307 9.28 -14.81 12.47
N ASN A 308 10.34 -15.47 12.94
CA ASN A 308 10.70 -15.53 14.36
C ASN A 308 11.59 -14.36 14.80
N LYS A 309 12.01 -13.48 13.88
CA LYS A 309 12.90 -12.33 14.12
C LYS A 309 14.28 -12.70 14.69
N ASP A 310 14.76 -13.91 14.37
CA ASP A 310 16.14 -14.32 14.65
C ASP A 310 17.15 -13.49 13.84
N MET A 311 16.69 -12.90 12.73
CA MET A 311 17.42 -11.98 11.87
C MET A 311 16.44 -10.95 11.31
N GLU A 312 16.93 -9.76 10.98
CA GLU A 312 16.11 -8.68 10.43
C GLU A 312 16.88 -7.94 9.33
N ILE A 313 16.26 -7.80 8.17
CA ILE A 313 16.73 -6.95 7.10
C ILE A 313 16.35 -5.51 7.45
N ARG A 314 17.36 -4.68 7.73
CA ARG A 314 17.12 -3.27 8.07
C ARG A 314 16.88 -2.43 6.82
N PRO A 315 15.81 -1.60 6.78
CA PRO A 315 15.56 -0.67 5.68
C PRO A 315 16.75 0.25 5.37
N GLU A 316 17.48 0.69 6.40
CA GLU A 316 18.64 1.58 6.26
C GLU A 316 19.80 0.92 5.51
N VAL A 317 19.99 -0.39 5.70
CA VAL A 317 21.02 -1.15 4.98
C VAL A 317 20.67 -1.26 3.52
N VAL A 318 19.41 -1.56 3.20
CA VAL A 318 18.93 -1.57 1.81
C VAL A 318 19.06 -0.18 1.18
N LYS A 319 18.72 0.88 1.94
CA LYS A 319 18.87 2.28 1.53
C LYS A 319 20.33 2.59 1.17
N ALA A 320 21.27 2.22 2.03
CA ALA A 320 22.71 2.37 1.79
C ALA A 320 23.22 1.53 0.61
N MET A 321 22.69 0.32 0.40
CA MET A 321 23.06 -0.51 -0.75
C MET A 321 22.60 0.13 -2.07
N ILE A 322 21.39 0.68 -2.15
CA ILE A 322 20.91 1.42 -3.34
C ILE A 322 21.82 2.61 -3.65
N MET A 323 22.30 3.32 -2.62
CA MET A 323 23.28 4.39 -2.77
C MET A 323 24.56 3.90 -3.44
N VAL A 324 25.11 2.78 -2.96
CA VAL A 324 26.35 2.21 -3.48
C VAL A 324 26.18 1.66 -4.89
N GLU A 325 25.07 0.97 -5.17
CA GLU A 325 24.86 0.23 -6.42
C GLU A 325 24.50 1.13 -7.59
N SER A 326 23.61 2.10 -7.38
CA SER A 326 23.07 2.90 -8.50
C SER A 326 23.12 4.40 -8.27
N GLY A 327 23.58 4.87 -7.11
CA GLY A 327 23.47 6.27 -6.74
C GLY A 327 22.03 6.75 -6.88
N TRP A 328 21.08 6.01 -6.31
CA TRP A 328 19.64 6.31 -6.40
C TRP A 328 19.05 6.21 -7.82
N GLY A 329 19.61 5.32 -8.64
CA GLY A 329 19.23 5.16 -10.04
C GLY A 329 19.68 6.30 -10.96
N THR A 330 20.65 7.11 -10.52
CA THR A 330 21.23 8.19 -11.33
C THR A 330 22.60 7.85 -11.92
N GLY A 331 23.20 6.74 -11.48
CA GLY A 331 24.45 6.22 -12.03
C GLY A 331 24.35 5.99 -13.54
N THR A 332 25.46 6.06 -14.26
CA THR A 332 25.46 5.92 -15.73
C THR A 332 25.66 4.48 -16.20
N THR A 333 25.85 3.54 -15.27
CA THR A 333 26.14 2.13 -15.54
C THR A 333 24.89 1.26 -15.47
N GLN A 334 24.83 0.24 -16.34
CA GLN A 334 24.00 -0.97 -16.19
C GLN A 334 22.51 -0.74 -15.81
N ASN A 335 21.80 0.09 -16.58
CA ASN A 335 20.34 0.30 -16.42
C ASN A 335 19.91 0.74 -15.00
N SER A 336 20.79 1.45 -14.29
CA SER A 336 20.60 2.01 -12.94
C SER A 336 19.23 2.65 -12.67
N GLY A 337 18.64 3.32 -13.67
CA GLY A 337 17.33 3.98 -13.53
C GLY A 337 16.16 3.01 -13.34
N ARG A 338 16.32 1.73 -13.72
CA ARG A 338 15.33 0.66 -13.54
C ARG A 338 15.83 -0.42 -12.57
N ASP A 339 17.10 -0.81 -12.68
CA ASP A 339 17.72 -1.81 -11.81
C ASP A 339 18.53 -1.14 -10.68
N VAL A 340 17.83 -0.47 -9.76
CA VAL A 340 18.46 0.39 -8.73
C VAL A 340 19.29 -0.37 -7.69
N MET A 341 19.03 -1.66 -7.49
CA MET A 341 19.82 -2.54 -6.62
C MET A 341 20.83 -3.40 -7.40
N GLN A 342 20.88 -3.24 -8.73
CA GLN A 342 21.82 -3.92 -9.64
C GLN A 342 21.80 -5.46 -9.57
N ALA A 343 20.68 -6.05 -9.11
CA ALA A 343 20.53 -7.50 -8.93
C ALA A 343 20.07 -8.23 -10.21
N LEU A 344 19.61 -7.50 -11.22
CA LEU A 344 18.90 -8.06 -12.38
C LEU A 344 19.76 -8.06 -13.65
N TYR A 345 21.08 -7.93 -13.49
CA TYR A 345 22.04 -8.02 -14.59
C TYR A 345 22.28 -9.49 -14.99
N PRO A 346 22.33 -9.86 -16.29
CA PRO A 346 22.56 -11.22 -16.79
C PRO A 346 23.85 -11.88 -16.31
N GLY A 347 24.87 -11.06 -16.05
CA GLY A 347 26.13 -11.51 -15.49
C GLY A 347 26.16 -11.58 -13.96
N ASP A 348 25.05 -11.25 -13.30
CA ASP A 348 24.88 -11.42 -11.85
C ASP A 348 24.21 -12.77 -11.57
N TYR A 349 24.72 -13.44 -10.53
CA TYR A 349 24.15 -14.69 -10.03
C TYR A 349 22.73 -14.48 -9.47
N ALA A 350 22.47 -13.31 -8.88
CA ALA A 350 21.19 -12.96 -8.30
C ALA A 350 20.03 -13.17 -9.27
N LEU A 351 20.15 -12.67 -10.51
CA LEU A 351 19.12 -12.80 -11.55
C LEU A 351 18.69 -14.26 -11.75
N TRP A 352 19.67 -15.16 -11.86
CA TRP A 352 19.41 -16.57 -12.17
C TRP A 352 18.83 -17.31 -10.97
N LEU A 353 19.33 -17.05 -9.76
CA LEU A 353 18.75 -17.55 -8.52
C LEU A 353 17.29 -17.11 -8.36
N LEU A 354 17.02 -15.82 -8.59
CA LEU A 354 15.68 -15.23 -8.47
C LEU A 354 14.72 -15.78 -9.54
N SER A 355 15.21 -16.06 -10.74
CA SER A 355 14.39 -16.62 -11.82
C SER A 355 14.07 -18.11 -11.68
N GLY A 356 14.91 -18.87 -10.96
CA GLY A 356 14.85 -20.33 -10.96
C GLY A 356 15.23 -20.99 -12.29
N TYR A 357 15.69 -20.22 -13.28
CA TYR A 357 16.26 -20.78 -14.50
C TYR A 357 17.71 -21.21 -14.26
N ASN A 358 18.08 -22.36 -14.82
CA ASN A 358 19.47 -22.78 -14.86
C ASN A 358 20.14 -22.16 -16.09
N PRO A 359 21.07 -21.21 -15.91
CA PRO A 359 21.69 -20.54 -17.05
C PRO A 359 22.76 -21.40 -17.76
N THR A 360 23.17 -22.50 -17.14
CA THR A 360 24.12 -23.48 -17.71
C THR A 360 23.41 -24.57 -18.53
N GLN A 361 22.08 -24.52 -18.61
CA GLN A 361 21.32 -25.52 -19.35
C GLN A 361 21.69 -25.49 -20.84
N LYS A 362 22.16 -26.63 -21.33
CA LYS A 362 22.62 -26.79 -22.70
C LYS A 362 21.50 -26.44 -23.69
N GLY A 363 21.81 -25.54 -24.63
CA GLY A 363 20.89 -25.11 -25.68
C GLY A 363 19.96 -23.96 -25.29
N MET A 364 20.07 -23.44 -24.07
CA MET A 364 19.30 -22.26 -23.62
C MET A 364 20.09 -20.94 -23.78
N SER A 365 21.33 -21.00 -24.29
CA SER A 365 22.21 -19.85 -24.55
C SER A 365 22.99 -20.08 -25.85
N HIS A 366 23.39 -18.99 -26.50
CA HIS A 366 23.92 -19.05 -27.88
C HIS A 366 25.42 -19.39 -27.97
N ALA A 367 26.15 -19.38 -26.84
CA ALA A 367 27.60 -19.60 -26.84
C ALA A 367 27.94 -21.08 -26.65
N GLY A 368 28.78 -21.59 -27.54
CA GLY A 368 29.24 -22.99 -27.57
C GLY A 368 30.03 -23.39 -26.32
N LYS A 369 30.30 -24.70 -26.22
CA LYS A 369 30.84 -25.46 -25.07
C LYS A 369 32.08 -24.92 -24.31
N THR A 370 32.63 -23.76 -24.67
CA THR A 370 33.88 -23.19 -24.12
C THR A 370 33.88 -21.66 -23.89
N GLU A 371 32.78 -20.93 -24.12
CA GLU A 371 32.69 -19.47 -23.90
C GLU A 371 31.62 -19.11 -22.85
N PRO A 372 31.69 -17.93 -22.19
CA PRO A 372 30.61 -17.45 -21.31
C PRO A 372 29.28 -17.57 -22.03
N ALA A 373 28.30 -18.23 -21.41
CA ALA A 373 26.96 -18.32 -21.96
C ALA A 373 26.44 -16.89 -22.25
N VAL A 374 26.09 -16.64 -23.51
CA VAL A 374 25.54 -15.36 -23.94
C VAL A 374 24.04 -15.55 -24.13
N VAL A 375 23.27 -14.65 -23.54
CA VAL A 375 21.80 -14.65 -23.54
C VAL A 375 21.28 -13.40 -24.24
N TRP A 376 20.00 -13.39 -24.60
CA TRP A 376 19.38 -12.22 -25.22
C TRP A 376 18.81 -11.30 -24.15
N ALA A 377 19.09 -10.01 -24.28
CA ALA A 377 18.51 -8.95 -23.47
C ALA A 377 17.71 -8.00 -24.37
N LYS A 378 16.45 -7.77 -24.03
CA LYS A 378 15.52 -6.88 -24.72
C LYS A 378 15.24 -5.64 -23.90
N ASP A 379 15.36 -4.47 -24.53
CA ASP A 379 15.00 -3.18 -23.98
C ASP A 379 14.18 -2.41 -25.03
N GLY A 380 12.86 -2.41 -24.84
CA GLY A 380 11.90 -1.86 -25.80
C GLY A 380 11.89 -2.67 -27.08
N MET A 381 12.25 -2.02 -28.19
CA MET A 381 12.37 -2.68 -29.50
C MET A 381 13.76 -3.25 -29.76
N ASP A 382 14.75 -2.88 -28.95
CA ASP A 382 16.12 -3.32 -29.12
C ASP A 382 16.36 -4.66 -28.43
N CYS A 383 17.07 -5.53 -29.12
CA CYS A 383 17.53 -6.80 -28.56
C CYS A 383 19.03 -6.95 -28.81
N ASN A 384 19.77 -7.26 -27.76
CA ASN A 384 21.23 -7.34 -27.78
C ASN A 384 21.69 -8.59 -27.03
N ALA A 385 22.83 -9.12 -27.46
CA ALA A 385 23.51 -10.19 -26.76
C ALA A 385 24.09 -9.67 -25.44
N ALA A 386 23.91 -10.41 -24.35
CA ALA A 386 24.43 -10.08 -23.03
C ALA A 386 25.22 -11.27 -22.47
N SER A 387 26.47 -11.02 -22.07
CA SER A 387 27.34 -12.05 -21.53
C SER A 387 26.98 -12.35 -20.09
N MET A 388 26.86 -13.64 -19.76
CA MET A 388 27.02 -14.07 -18.39
C MET A 388 28.49 -13.93 -17.99
N ARG A 389 28.76 -13.55 -16.73
CA ARG A 389 30.13 -13.60 -16.23
C ARG A 389 30.52 -15.07 -16.05
N VAL A 390 31.69 -15.46 -16.58
CA VAL A 390 32.40 -16.65 -16.10
C VAL A 390 32.93 -16.26 -14.73
N GLN A 391 32.23 -16.64 -13.66
CA GLN A 391 32.83 -16.54 -12.34
C GLN A 391 33.77 -17.75 -12.19
N ASP A 392 35.07 -17.51 -12.40
CA ASP A 392 36.15 -18.43 -12.00
C ASP A 392 36.31 -18.51 -10.47
N TYR A 393 35.30 -18.09 -9.71
CA TYR A 393 35.33 -18.05 -8.24
C TYR A 393 34.83 -19.36 -7.66
N VAL A 394 35.72 -20.01 -6.90
CA VAL A 394 35.37 -21.06 -5.95
C VAL A 394 34.47 -20.43 -4.89
N TYR A 395 33.18 -20.74 -4.94
CA TYR A 395 32.24 -20.40 -3.87
C TYR A 395 32.72 -21.09 -2.58
N MET A 396 33.18 -20.29 -1.61
CA MET A 396 33.65 -20.79 -0.34
C MET A 396 32.44 -20.98 0.58
N TYR A 397 32.09 -22.23 0.87
CA TYR A 397 31.27 -22.50 2.05
C TYR A 397 32.04 -22.01 3.28
N SER A 398 31.42 -21.15 4.08
CA SER A 398 31.94 -20.68 5.35
C SER A 398 32.12 -21.88 6.29
N GLY A 399 33.36 -22.36 6.47
CA GLY A 399 33.63 -23.34 7.53
C GLY A 399 34.90 -24.19 7.45
N GLU A 400 35.51 -24.40 6.29
CA GLU A 400 36.70 -25.26 6.18
C GLU A 400 37.89 -24.58 5.48
N GLU A 401 39.10 -24.82 6.00
CA GLU A 401 40.35 -24.31 5.44
C GLU A 401 40.47 -24.65 3.94
N SER A 402 40.87 -23.63 3.19
CA SER A 402 41.01 -23.57 1.73
C SER A 402 41.70 -24.78 1.11
N ASP A 403 40.93 -25.66 0.45
CA ASP A 403 41.42 -26.60 -0.55
C ASP A 403 41.07 -26.10 -1.97
N PRO A 404 42.01 -25.47 -2.70
CA PRO A 404 41.78 -24.98 -4.06
C PRO A 404 41.52 -26.09 -5.09
N SER A 405 41.68 -27.37 -4.73
CA SER A 405 41.33 -28.51 -5.61
C SER A 405 39.85 -28.91 -5.56
N LYS A 406 39.07 -28.36 -4.61
CA LYS A 406 37.61 -28.54 -4.50
C LYS A 406 36.81 -27.37 -5.10
N GLY A 407 37.38 -26.70 -6.10
CA GLY A 407 36.66 -25.68 -6.85
C GLY A 407 35.38 -26.25 -7.45
N ILE A 408 34.23 -25.83 -6.94
CA ILE A 408 32.93 -26.15 -7.52
C ILE A 408 32.92 -25.52 -8.91
N THR A 409 33.07 -26.34 -9.94
CA THR A 409 32.91 -25.88 -11.32
C THR A 409 31.47 -25.46 -11.54
N MET A 410 31.19 -24.52 -12.46
CA MET A 410 29.85 -24.02 -12.82
C MET A 410 28.75 -25.10 -12.98
N THR A 411 29.12 -26.37 -13.13
CA THR A 411 28.22 -27.52 -13.30
C THR A 411 27.70 -28.14 -12.01
N GLU A 412 28.26 -27.81 -10.83
CA GLU A 412 27.90 -28.40 -9.53
C GLU A 412 27.16 -27.45 -8.57
N HIS A 413 26.50 -26.41 -9.09
CA HIS A 413 25.58 -25.61 -8.28
C HIS A 413 24.27 -26.37 -8.03
N ILE A 414 24.26 -27.14 -6.93
CA ILE A 414 23.09 -27.77 -6.34
C ILE A 414 22.19 -26.65 -5.76
N GLY A 415 21.43 -25.96 -6.61
CA GLY A 415 20.55 -24.87 -6.17
C GLY A 415 19.55 -24.39 -7.22
N PHE A 416 19.89 -24.50 -8.50
CA PHE A 416 19.05 -23.98 -9.59
C PHE A 416 17.69 -24.65 -9.74
N LYS A 417 17.46 -25.86 -9.20
CA LYS A 417 16.18 -26.57 -9.39
C LYS A 417 15.02 -25.93 -8.62
N ASN A 418 15.29 -25.12 -7.59
CA ASN A 418 14.29 -24.53 -6.70
C ASN A 418 14.54 -23.03 -6.44
N GLY A 419 15.17 -22.29 -7.37
CA GLY A 419 15.33 -20.83 -7.21
C GLY A 419 13.99 -20.14 -6.93
N LEU A 420 14.00 -18.88 -6.50
CA LEU A 420 12.80 -18.24 -5.96
C LEU A 420 11.63 -18.18 -6.97
N GLY A 421 11.92 -18.30 -8.27
CA GLY A 421 10.90 -18.41 -9.33
C GLY A 421 10.24 -17.08 -9.70
N ILE A 422 10.64 -16.00 -9.04
CA ILE A 422 10.03 -14.66 -9.06
C ILE A 422 10.10 -14.01 -10.45
N LEU A 423 11.18 -14.29 -11.18
CA LEU A 423 11.41 -13.66 -12.49
C LEU A 423 10.96 -14.54 -13.65
N ARG A 424 10.43 -15.73 -13.36
CA ARG A 424 10.07 -16.71 -14.36
C ARG A 424 8.87 -16.24 -15.16
N ASP A 425 8.99 -16.29 -16.47
CA ASP A 425 7.94 -15.94 -17.44
C ASP A 425 7.50 -14.47 -17.42
N ASN A 426 8.13 -13.66 -16.56
CA ASN A 426 7.97 -12.21 -16.50
C ASN A 426 9.22 -11.50 -17.06
N VAL A 427 10.31 -11.46 -16.28
CA VAL A 427 11.57 -10.81 -16.67
C VAL A 427 12.45 -11.75 -17.49
N ILE A 428 12.40 -13.07 -17.26
CA ILE A 428 13.09 -14.07 -18.09
C ILE A 428 12.08 -15.00 -18.73
N THR A 429 12.16 -15.14 -20.04
CA THR A 429 11.32 -16.02 -20.86
C THR A 429 12.17 -16.91 -21.74
N VAL A 430 11.54 -17.91 -22.36
CA VAL A 430 12.16 -18.72 -23.42
C VAL A 430 11.67 -18.20 -24.77
N ILE A 431 12.59 -17.95 -25.70
CA ILE A 431 12.29 -17.42 -27.02
C ILE A 431 11.39 -18.40 -27.78
N THR A 432 10.22 -17.90 -28.20
CA THR A 432 9.27 -18.65 -29.01
C THR A 432 9.48 -18.39 -30.50
N SER A 433 8.87 -19.23 -31.34
CA SER A 433 8.86 -19.00 -32.79
C SER A 433 8.18 -17.68 -33.20
N ASP A 434 7.24 -17.19 -32.38
CA ASP A 434 6.59 -15.89 -32.61
C ASP A 434 7.55 -14.72 -32.32
N ASP A 435 8.34 -14.81 -31.24
CA ASP A 435 9.39 -13.84 -30.93
C ASP A 435 10.43 -13.77 -32.05
N SER A 436 10.91 -14.94 -32.52
CA SER A 436 11.86 -15.04 -33.64
C SER A 436 11.30 -14.53 -34.97
N ALA A 437 9.98 -14.58 -35.17
CA ALA A 437 9.32 -14.01 -36.35
C ALA A 437 9.20 -12.49 -36.27
N LYS A 438 8.90 -11.94 -35.08
CA LYS A 438 8.71 -10.50 -34.84
C LYS A 438 10.03 -9.74 -34.70
N ILE A 439 11.03 -10.34 -34.06
CA ILE A 439 12.31 -9.72 -33.75
C ILE A 439 13.38 -10.37 -34.62
N LYS A 440 13.73 -9.70 -35.72
CA LYS A 440 14.69 -10.21 -36.73
C LYS A 440 16.02 -10.70 -36.13
N LYS A 441 16.48 -10.10 -35.03
CA LYS A 441 17.72 -10.48 -34.34
C LYS A 441 17.63 -11.84 -33.62
N LEU A 442 16.43 -12.29 -33.24
CA LEU A 442 16.18 -13.55 -32.53
C LEU A 442 15.95 -14.75 -33.45
N LYS A 443 16.12 -14.58 -34.77
CA LYS A 443 15.89 -15.66 -35.73
C LYS A 443 16.92 -16.78 -35.53
N GLY A 444 16.46 -18.00 -35.25
CA GLY A 444 17.32 -19.14 -34.98
C GLY A 444 17.72 -19.31 -33.51
N SER A 445 17.18 -18.47 -32.63
CA SER A 445 17.39 -18.52 -31.17
C SER A 445 16.19 -19.12 -30.43
N GLU A 446 15.29 -19.82 -31.13
CA GLU A 446 14.15 -20.50 -30.51
C GLU A 446 14.62 -21.49 -29.43
N GLY A 447 14.08 -21.36 -28.22
CA GLY A 447 14.50 -22.15 -27.06
C GLY A 447 15.61 -21.52 -26.21
N GLU A 448 16.23 -20.41 -26.63
CA GLU A 448 17.19 -19.66 -25.81
C GLU A 448 16.48 -18.75 -24.79
N TYR A 449 17.20 -18.31 -23.76
CA TYR A 449 16.68 -17.34 -22.79
C TYR A 449 16.63 -15.92 -23.36
N LEU A 450 15.54 -15.21 -23.05
CA LEU A 450 15.33 -13.80 -23.33
C LEU A 450 14.98 -13.06 -22.03
N ILE A 451 15.81 -12.08 -21.70
CA ILE A 451 15.68 -11.20 -20.54
C ILE A 451 15.02 -9.89 -20.98
N HIS A 452 13.89 -9.53 -20.39
CA HIS A 452 13.08 -8.35 -20.71
C HIS A 452 13.41 -7.20 -19.75
N TYR A 453 14.46 -6.44 -20.04
CA TYR A 453 14.84 -5.25 -19.24
C TYR A 453 13.85 -4.10 -19.34
N ASP A 454 13.01 -4.10 -20.37
CA ASP A 454 11.86 -3.20 -20.48
C ASP A 454 10.75 -3.48 -19.48
N ARG A 455 10.76 -4.66 -18.86
CA ARG A 455 9.84 -5.04 -17.77
C ARG A 455 10.43 -4.84 -16.38
N VAL A 456 11.71 -4.52 -16.27
CA VAL A 456 12.35 -4.23 -14.99
C VAL A 456 11.94 -2.84 -14.53
N THR A 457 11.32 -2.77 -13.36
CA THR A 457 10.98 -1.51 -12.68
C THR A 457 11.87 -1.33 -11.43
N PRO A 458 12.02 -0.10 -10.91
CA PRO A 458 12.70 0.12 -9.63
C PRO A 458 12.10 -0.70 -8.49
N ASN A 459 10.77 -0.84 -8.47
CA ASN A 459 10.05 -1.68 -7.52
C ASN A 459 10.51 -3.14 -7.62
N MET A 460 10.50 -3.73 -8.81
CA MET A 460 10.97 -5.10 -9.05
C MET A 460 12.45 -5.28 -8.65
N SER A 461 13.30 -4.31 -9.00
CA SER A 461 14.72 -4.32 -8.62
C SER A 461 14.91 -4.33 -7.11
N ILE A 462 14.15 -3.50 -6.37
CA ILE A 462 14.19 -3.46 -4.90
C ILE A 462 13.64 -4.78 -4.32
N ALA A 463 12.50 -5.27 -4.81
CA ALA A 463 11.90 -6.52 -4.37
C ALA A 463 12.89 -7.69 -4.49
N CYS A 464 13.56 -7.79 -5.64
CA CYS A 464 14.53 -8.81 -5.97
C CYS A 464 15.86 -8.65 -5.22
N GLY A 465 16.38 -7.42 -5.12
CA GLY A 465 17.60 -7.12 -4.39
C GLY A 465 17.45 -7.42 -2.90
N VAL A 466 16.34 -7.00 -2.28
CA VAL A 466 16.06 -7.34 -0.88
C VAL A 466 15.90 -8.85 -0.70
N GLY A 467 15.24 -9.55 -1.63
CA GLY A 467 15.12 -11.00 -1.59
C GLY A 467 16.45 -11.74 -1.70
N TYR A 468 17.36 -11.25 -2.56
CA TYR A 468 18.70 -11.80 -2.69
C TYR A 468 19.57 -11.52 -1.46
N LEU A 469 19.46 -10.32 -0.87
CA LEU A 469 20.08 -10.01 0.41
C LEU A 469 19.58 -10.97 1.51
N ALA A 470 18.26 -11.18 1.61
CA ALA A 470 17.67 -12.11 2.57
C ALA A 470 18.23 -13.54 2.43
N PHE A 471 18.36 -14.02 1.19
CA PHE A 471 18.95 -15.33 0.91
C PHE A 471 20.41 -15.42 1.40
N ASN A 472 21.23 -14.41 1.10
CA ASN A 472 22.63 -14.40 1.54
C ASN A 472 22.78 -14.24 3.06
N MET A 473 21.87 -13.49 3.68
CA MET A 473 21.81 -13.34 5.14
C MET A 473 21.47 -14.68 5.81
N GLU A 474 20.52 -15.44 5.27
CA GLU A 474 20.16 -16.78 5.75
C GLU A 474 21.34 -17.76 5.65
N ASP A 475 22.06 -17.77 4.53
CA ASP A 475 23.24 -18.64 4.31
C ASP A 475 24.45 -18.20 5.16
N GLY A 476 24.68 -16.89 5.25
CA GLY A 476 25.80 -16.29 5.96
C GLY A 476 25.61 -16.15 7.47
N GLY A 477 24.37 -16.27 7.96
CA GLY A 477 24.00 -16.16 9.37
C GLY A 477 24.08 -14.75 9.97
N SER A 478 24.31 -13.71 9.17
CA SER A 478 24.39 -12.32 9.63
C SER A 478 24.09 -11.31 8.51
N GLU A 479 23.78 -10.07 8.91
CA GLU A 479 23.58 -8.95 7.98
C GLU A 479 24.89 -8.57 7.27
N GLU A 480 26.02 -8.54 8.00
CA GLU A 480 27.34 -8.25 7.44
C GLU A 480 27.72 -9.27 6.35
N GLU A 481 27.50 -10.56 6.60
CA GLU A 481 27.82 -11.62 5.64
C GLU A 481 26.86 -11.58 4.45
N GLY A 482 25.57 -11.30 4.67
CA GLY A 482 24.61 -11.11 3.60
C GLY A 482 25.01 -9.98 2.64
N VAL A 483 25.44 -8.84 3.18
CA VAL A 483 25.96 -7.71 2.38
C VAL A 483 27.26 -8.09 1.68
N ARG A 484 28.18 -8.78 2.35
CA ARG A 484 29.46 -9.23 1.75
C ARG A 484 29.22 -10.10 0.52
N GLN A 485 28.30 -11.06 0.63
CA GLN A 485 27.97 -11.99 -0.45
C GLN A 485 27.12 -11.36 -1.55
N TYR A 486 26.35 -10.30 -1.25
CA TYR A 486 25.50 -9.63 -2.23
C TYR A 486 26.27 -9.18 -3.49
N ASN A 487 27.44 -8.55 -3.32
CA ASN A 487 28.26 -8.12 -4.46
C ASN A 487 29.20 -9.24 -4.98
N ASN A 488 29.16 -10.44 -4.38
CA ASN A 488 30.01 -11.59 -4.72
C ASN A 488 31.52 -11.23 -4.84
N GLY A 489 32.00 -10.33 -3.99
CA GLY A 489 33.39 -9.84 -4.03
C GLY A 489 33.74 -8.99 -5.27
N GLY A 490 32.78 -8.61 -6.12
CA GLY A 490 33.03 -7.89 -7.36
C GLY A 490 33.76 -6.56 -7.17
N LYS A 491 33.50 -5.86 -6.06
CA LYS A 491 34.22 -4.64 -5.67
C LYS A 491 35.64 -4.92 -5.17
N GLU A 492 35.82 -6.00 -4.40
CA GLU A 492 37.14 -6.46 -3.96
C GLU A 492 38.01 -6.83 -5.17
N SER A 493 37.48 -7.58 -6.15
CA SER A 493 38.23 -7.91 -7.37
C SER A 493 38.67 -6.68 -8.16
N LYS A 494 37.85 -5.62 -8.19
CA LYS A 494 38.16 -4.36 -8.89
C LYS A 494 39.17 -3.48 -8.14
N THR A 495 39.12 -3.48 -6.81
CA THR A 495 39.89 -2.55 -5.97
C THR A 495 41.11 -3.19 -5.31
N GLY A 496 41.13 -4.52 -5.20
CA GLY A 496 42.09 -5.27 -4.39
C GLY A 496 41.90 -5.12 -2.87
N ILE A 497 40.82 -4.47 -2.43
CA ILE A 497 40.54 -4.19 -1.02
C ILE A 497 39.55 -5.22 -0.50
N LYS A 498 39.98 -6.00 0.49
CA LYS A 498 39.10 -6.94 1.19
C LYS A 498 37.91 -6.21 1.82
N ASP A 499 36.72 -6.78 1.69
CA ASP A 499 35.49 -6.22 2.26
C ASP A 499 35.14 -4.80 1.76
N ALA A 500 35.65 -4.41 0.58
CA ALA A 500 35.41 -3.09 0.01
C ALA A 500 33.92 -2.73 -0.08
N TYR A 501 33.06 -3.72 -0.39
CA TYR A 501 31.63 -3.48 -0.48
C TYR A 501 30.97 -3.24 0.90
N VAL A 502 31.32 -4.07 1.89
CA VAL A 502 30.87 -3.93 3.29
C VAL A 502 31.33 -2.58 3.87
N LYS A 503 32.56 -2.16 3.56
CA LYS A 503 33.09 -0.86 3.98
C LYS A 503 32.27 0.30 3.40
N ASP A 504 32.00 0.27 2.11
CA ASP A 504 31.25 1.32 1.44
C ASP A 504 29.80 1.38 1.95
N VAL A 505 29.15 0.24 2.18
CA VAL A 505 27.80 0.22 2.77
C VAL A 505 27.82 0.84 4.18
N ASN A 506 28.79 0.49 5.03
CA ASN A 506 28.94 1.11 6.35
C ASN A 506 29.21 2.62 6.27
N GLU A 507 30.04 3.08 5.33
CA GLU A 507 30.24 4.52 5.10
C GLU A 507 28.92 5.21 4.74
N HIS A 508 28.06 4.59 3.93
CA HIS A 508 26.75 5.14 3.59
C HIS A 508 25.76 5.12 4.75
N LEU A 509 25.81 4.09 5.62
CA LEU A 509 25.04 4.07 6.87
C LEU A 509 25.42 5.22 7.81
N ASP A 510 26.71 5.59 7.86
CA ASP A 510 27.18 6.73 8.65
C ASP A 510 26.60 8.06 8.16
N TYR A 511 26.11 8.14 6.92
CA TYR A 511 25.40 9.30 6.40
C TYR A 511 23.90 9.30 6.72
N LEU A 512 23.35 8.24 7.32
CA LEU A 512 21.94 8.18 7.71
C LEU A 512 21.75 8.59 9.19
N ILE A 513 20.65 9.26 9.48
CA ILE A 513 20.19 9.65 10.82
C ILE A 513 18.77 9.18 11.06
N LEU A 514 18.54 8.68 12.27
CA LEU A 514 17.20 8.48 12.82
C LEU A 514 16.55 9.83 13.18
N ASN A 515 15.23 9.83 13.36
CA ASN A 515 14.46 11.01 13.74
C ASN A 515 14.91 11.67 15.05
N ASP A 516 15.60 10.92 15.93
CA ASP A 516 16.14 11.42 17.19
C ASP A 516 17.54 12.07 17.06
N GLY A 517 18.06 12.19 15.84
CA GLY A 517 19.36 12.80 15.57
C GLY A 517 20.55 11.83 15.67
N LYS A 518 20.34 10.55 16.00
CA LYS A 518 21.42 9.56 16.12
C LYS A 518 21.78 8.93 14.78
N SER A 519 23.08 8.70 14.55
CA SER A 519 23.56 7.90 13.42
C SER A 519 22.98 6.49 13.46
N VAL A 520 22.74 5.92 12.28
CA VAL A 520 22.38 4.52 12.14
C VAL A 520 23.57 3.65 12.55
N GLN A 521 23.30 2.51 13.22
CA GLN A 521 24.34 1.55 13.58
C GLN A 521 24.88 0.86 12.32
N GLY A 522 26.18 0.56 12.30
CA GLY A 522 26.80 -0.26 11.25
C GLY A 522 26.22 -1.67 11.14
N LEU A 523 26.73 -2.44 10.18
CA LEU A 523 26.25 -3.79 9.89
C LEU A 523 26.34 -4.73 11.10
N GLN A 524 25.31 -5.55 11.30
CA GLN A 524 25.21 -6.48 12.42
C GLN A 524 25.89 -7.82 12.09
N LYS A 525 26.59 -8.39 13.09
CA LYS A 525 27.32 -9.66 13.02
C LYS A 525 26.57 -10.81 13.62
#